data_AF-A0A7S9LQ28-F1
#
_entry.id   AF-A0A7S9LQ28-F1
#
_cell.length_a   1.000
_cell.length_b   1.000
_cell.length_c   1.000
_cell.angle_alpha   90.00
_cell.angle_beta   90.00
_cell.angle_gamma   90.00
#
_symmetry.space_group_name_H-M   'P 1'
#
loop_
_entity.id
_entity.type
_entity.pdbx_description
1 polymer ?
#
loop_
_entity_poly.entity_id
_entity_poly.type
_entity_poly.pdbx_seq_one_letter_code
_entity_poly.pdbx_strand_id
1 'polypeptide(L)'
;MPIVEAHILEGYGPDDKKRLTSALTDAIRFVVPAPDEAITVMLHEYPPENYARGGEQRTPAPALPDPAKLVRAYLDAMEARDLETARSMLAPEFSMTFPGTGPMTTLAELLDWAKDRYRSVAKTYEAVEAFHSEGAAVVYTRGTLSGEWPDGTPFSGIRFIDRFAIRDGRITQQDVWNDIAEVRAQ
;
A
#
# COMPACT_ATOMS: atom_id res chain seq x y z
N MET A 1 -27.75 -13.97 -5.07
CA MET A 1 -27.45 -12.60 -5.53
C MET A 1 -27.44 -11.70 -4.31
N PRO A 2 -26.28 -11.49 -3.67
CA PRO A 2 -26.16 -10.59 -2.53
C PRO A 2 -26.47 -9.15 -2.92
N ILE A 3 -27.22 -8.45 -2.08
CA ILE A 3 -27.45 -7.01 -2.19
C ILE A 3 -26.93 -6.37 -0.91
N VAL A 4 -26.10 -5.35 -1.05
CA VAL A 4 -25.62 -4.53 0.07
C VAL A 4 -25.97 -3.07 -0.20
N GLU A 5 -26.65 -2.48 0.77
CA GLU A 5 -26.92 -1.05 0.81
C GLU A 5 -25.99 -0.42 1.84
N ALA A 6 -25.24 0.61 1.43
CA ALA A 6 -24.38 1.37 2.31
C ALA A 6 -24.86 2.82 2.36
N HIS A 7 -25.11 3.31 3.57
CA HIS A 7 -25.59 4.67 3.83
C HIS A 7 -24.41 5.52 4.30
N ILE A 8 -24.08 6.56 3.54
CA ILE A 8 -22.94 7.45 3.81
C ILE A 8 -23.38 8.91 3.76
N LEU A 9 -22.59 9.79 4.37
CA LEU A 9 -22.75 11.24 4.19
C LEU A 9 -22.20 11.67 2.83
N GLU A 10 -22.83 12.68 2.23
CA GLU A 10 -22.30 13.37 1.04
C GLU A 10 -20.94 14.02 1.33
N GLY A 11 -20.02 13.92 0.37
CA GLY A 11 -18.68 14.52 0.48
C GLY A 11 -17.56 13.71 -0.20
N TYR A 12 -17.86 12.49 -0.66
CA TYR A 12 -16.91 11.62 -1.35
C TYR A 12 -16.97 11.78 -2.87
N GLY A 13 -15.81 11.74 -3.53
CA GLY A 13 -15.73 11.86 -4.99
C GLY A 13 -16.18 10.58 -5.72
N PRO A 14 -16.36 10.65 -7.06
CA PRO A 14 -16.70 9.47 -7.87
C PRO A 14 -15.71 8.31 -7.72
N ASP A 15 -14.41 8.60 -7.66
CA ASP A 15 -13.36 7.58 -7.52
C ASP A 15 -13.37 6.92 -6.14
N ASP A 16 -13.69 7.67 -5.08
CA ASP A 16 -13.83 7.14 -3.72
C ASP A 16 -15.02 6.19 -3.62
N LYS A 17 -16.15 6.57 -4.22
CA LYS A 17 -17.35 5.74 -4.28
C LYS A 17 -17.09 4.46 -5.07
N LYS A 18 -16.39 4.54 -6.20
CA LYS A 18 -15.99 3.37 -6.98
C LYS A 18 -15.08 2.43 -6.20
N ARG A 19 -14.11 2.97 -5.46
CA ARG A 19 -13.25 2.18 -4.55
C ARG A 19 -14.07 1.50 -3.45
N LEU A 20 -15.00 2.23 -2.83
CA LEU A 20 -15.86 1.71 -1.78
C LEU A 20 -16.77 0.58 -2.30
N THR A 21 -17.41 0.74 -3.45
CA THR A 21 -18.29 -0.30 -4.02
C THR A 21 -17.49 -1.54 -4.40
N SER A 22 -16.31 -1.39 -5.01
CA SER A 22 -15.41 -2.52 -5.30
C SER A 22 -15.01 -3.27 -4.03
N ALA A 23 -14.62 -2.55 -2.98
CA ALA A 23 -14.21 -3.15 -1.72
C ALA A 23 -15.37 -3.90 -1.03
N LEU A 24 -16.58 -3.34 -1.06
CA LEU A 24 -17.78 -4.02 -0.54
C LEU A 24 -18.10 -5.29 -1.34
N THR A 25 -17.96 -5.26 -2.66
CA THR A 25 -18.11 -6.45 -3.51
C THR A 25 -17.10 -7.53 -3.13
N ASP A 26 -15.82 -7.20 -2.99
CA ASP A 26 -14.80 -8.17 -2.62
C ASP A 26 -15.00 -8.73 -1.20
N ALA A 27 -15.44 -7.87 -0.25
CA ALA A 27 -15.78 -8.31 1.10
C ALA A 27 -16.89 -9.38 1.11
N ILE A 28 -17.91 -9.24 0.26
CA ILE A 28 -18.97 -10.24 0.12
C ILE A 28 -18.41 -11.55 -0.43
N ARG A 29 -17.51 -11.48 -1.42
CA ARG A 29 -16.92 -12.66 -2.09
C ARG A 29 -16.03 -13.50 -1.18
N PHE A 30 -15.48 -12.91 -0.12
CA PHE A 30 -14.75 -13.67 0.90
C PHE A 30 -15.63 -14.66 1.67
N VAL A 31 -16.95 -14.43 1.73
CA VAL A 31 -17.87 -15.23 2.55
C VAL A 31 -18.92 -15.94 1.70
N VAL A 32 -19.45 -15.25 0.69
CA VAL A 32 -20.52 -15.75 -0.16
C VAL A 32 -19.93 -16.17 -1.51
N PRO A 33 -20.14 -17.42 -1.95
CA PRO A 33 -19.65 -17.91 -3.24
C PRO A 33 -20.53 -17.37 -4.39
N ALA A 34 -20.55 -16.05 -4.56
CA ALA A 34 -21.23 -15.35 -5.64
C ALA A 34 -20.19 -14.77 -6.61
N PRO A 35 -20.40 -14.90 -7.93
CA PRO A 35 -19.57 -14.20 -8.91
C PRO A 35 -19.83 -12.69 -8.85
N ASP A 36 -18.90 -11.90 -9.39
CA ASP A 36 -18.90 -10.43 -9.30
C ASP A 36 -20.16 -9.82 -9.93
N GLU A 37 -20.61 -10.32 -11.08
CA GLU A 37 -21.81 -9.83 -11.77
C GLU A 37 -23.12 -10.09 -10.99
N ALA A 38 -23.10 -10.97 -9.98
CA ALA A 38 -24.27 -11.32 -9.19
C ALA A 38 -24.35 -10.56 -7.84
N ILE A 39 -23.40 -9.66 -7.58
CA ILE A 39 -23.34 -8.85 -6.36
C ILE A 39 -23.74 -7.41 -6.68
N THR A 40 -24.73 -6.90 -5.96
CA THR A 40 -25.18 -5.52 -6.11
C THR A 40 -24.81 -4.70 -4.89
N VAL A 41 -24.15 -3.56 -5.10
CA VAL A 41 -23.86 -2.57 -4.06
C VAL A 41 -24.57 -1.27 -4.42
N MET A 42 -25.37 -0.74 -3.51
CA MET A 42 -26.04 0.55 -3.65
C MET A 42 -25.54 1.51 -2.58
N LEU A 43 -25.09 2.70 -2.98
CA LEU A 43 -24.71 3.76 -2.06
C LEU A 43 -25.88 4.74 -1.92
N HIS A 44 -26.31 4.98 -0.68
CA HIS A 44 -27.27 6.02 -0.33
C HIS A 44 -26.52 7.16 0.34
N GLU A 45 -26.51 8.32 -0.31
CA GLU A 45 -25.87 9.51 0.22
C GLU A 45 -26.89 10.40 0.93
N TYR A 46 -26.48 10.96 2.07
CA TYR A 46 -27.28 11.87 2.86
C TYR A 46 -26.55 13.21 2.98
N PRO A 47 -27.23 14.33 2.66
CA PRO A 47 -26.73 15.65 3.00
C PRO A 47 -26.43 15.74 4.51
N PRO A 48 -25.33 16.39 4.94
CA PRO A 48 -24.98 16.50 6.35
C PRO A 48 -26.11 17.03 7.25
N GLU A 49 -26.95 17.93 6.76
CA GLU A 49 -28.10 18.49 7.47
C GLU A 49 -29.18 17.44 7.82
N ASN A 50 -29.21 16.33 7.08
CA ASN A 50 -30.16 15.23 7.24
C ASN A 50 -29.61 14.10 8.13
N TYR A 51 -28.43 14.28 8.74
CA TYR A 51 -27.79 13.26 9.57
C TYR A 51 -27.21 13.84 10.86
N ALA A 52 -27.79 13.41 11.98
CA ALA A 52 -27.29 13.74 13.31
C ALA A 52 -26.90 12.48 14.09
N ARG A 53 -25.87 12.61 14.94
CA ARG A 53 -25.47 11.58 15.91
C ARG A 53 -25.38 12.21 17.30
N GLY A 54 -26.27 11.79 18.20
CA GLY A 54 -26.39 12.38 19.53
C GLY A 54 -27.02 13.78 19.53
N GLY A 55 -27.86 14.09 18.53
CA GLY A 55 -28.46 15.43 18.37
C GLY A 55 -27.55 16.46 17.67
N GLU A 56 -26.30 16.10 17.39
CA GLU A 56 -25.34 16.95 16.68
C GLU A 56 -25.21 16.53 15.22
N GLN A 57 -25.28 17.51 14.32
CA GLN A 57 -24.98 17.32 12.90
C GLN A 57 -23.53 16.87 12.72
N ARG A 58 -23.28 16.01 11.72
CA ARG A 58 -21.94 15.50 11.42
C ARG A 58 -21.58 15.73 9.96
N THR A 59 -20.32 16.05 9.73
CA THR A 59 -19.71 16.04 8.40
C THR A 59 -18.87 14.77 8.24
N PRO A 60 -18.77 14.18 7.04
CA PRO A 60 -17.87 13.07 6.83
C PRO A 60 -16.42 13.51 6.98
N ALA A 61 -15.56 12.57 7.36
CA ALA A 61 -14.13 12.74 7.20
C ALA A 61 -13.76 12.69 5.71
N PRO A 62 -12.63 13.28 5.30
CA PRO A 62 -12.11 13.09 3.95
C PRO A 62 -11.89 11.60 3.63
N ALA A 63 -12.00 11.24 2.36
CA ALA A 63 -11.61 9.91 1.91
C ALA A 63 -10.14 9.64 2.24
N LEU A 64 -9.84 8.41 2.68
CA LEU A 64 -8.46 7.96 2.78
C LEU A 64 -7.88 7.78 1.37
N PRO A 65 -6.57 8.05 1.18
CA PRO A 65 -5.91 7.77 -0.08
C PRO A 65 -6.00 6.28 -0.43
N ASP A 66 -5.87 5.97 -1.71
CA ASP A 66 -5.73 4.59 -2.15
C ASP A 66 -4.38 4.03 -1.66
N PRO A 67 -4.38 3.01 -0.78
CA PRO A 67 -3.15 2.50 -0.18
C PRO A 67 -2.20 1.90 -1.23
N ALA A 68 -2.72 1.27 -2.28
CA ALA A 68 -1.89 0.71 -3.35
C ALA A 68 -1.21 1.83 -4.16
N LYS A 69 -1.95 2.92 -4.46
CA LYS A 69 -1.38 4.09 -5.15
C LYS A 69 -0.37 4.83 -4.28
N LEU A 70 -0.64 4.97 -2.97
CA LEU A 70 0.28 5.59 -2.01
C LEU A 70 1.62 4.84 -1.98
N VAL A 71 1.59 3.51 -1.84
CA VAL A 71 2.80 2.69 -1.81
C VAL A 71 3.54 2.75 -3.14
N ARG A 72 2.82 2.69 -4.27
CA ARG A 72 3.45 2.82 -5.59
C ARG A 72 4.14 4.18 -5.76
N ALA A 73 3.47 5.27 -5.38
CA ALA A 73 4.04 6.61 -5.44
C ALA A 73 5.27 6.77 -4.53
N TYR A 74 5.24 6.19 -3.32
CA TYR A 74 6.41 6.15 -2.44
C TYR A 74 7.58 5.40 -3.09
N LEU A 75 7.32 4.23 -3.68
CA LEU A 75 8.35 3.43 -4.35
C LEU A 75 8.92 4.14 -5.59
N ASP A 76 8.08 4.79 -6.40
CA ASP A 76 8.51 5.57 -7.55
C ASP A 76 9.39 6.77 -7.13
N ALA A 77 9.03 7.45 -6.04
CA ALA A 77 9.84 8.54 -5.48
C ALA A 77 11.20 8.02 -4.96
N MET A 78 11.23 6.85 -4.31
CA MET A 78 12.48 6.21 -3.88
C MET A 78 13.38 5.82 -5.06
N GLU A 79 12.81 5.26 -6.13
CA GLU A 79 13.53 4.91 -7.36
C GLU A 79 14.11 6.16 -8.06
N ALA A 80 13.33 7.25 -8.11
CA ALA A 80 13.75 8.54 -8.64
C ALA A 80 14.73 9.31 -7.72
N ARG A 81 15.02 8.78 -6.53
CA ARG A 81 15.80 9.46 -5.46
C ARG A 81 15.19 10.79 -5.00
N ASP A 82 13.87 10.95 -5.11
CA ASP A 82 13.12 12.07 -4.55
C ASP A 82 12.75 11.78 -3.09
N LEU A 83 13.73 11.98 -2.22
CA LEU A 83 13.61 11.68 -0.78
C LEU A 83 12.68 12.64 -0.04
N GLU A 84 12.44 13.83 -0.57
CA GLU A 84 11.51 14.78 0.04
C GLU A 84 10.07 14.30 -0.14
N THR A 85 9.70 13.96 -1.36
CA THR A 85 8.39 13.37 -1.67
C THR A 85 8.20 12.05 -0.93
N ALA A 86 9.20 11.15 -0.97
CA ALA A 86 9.15 9.88 -0.24
C ALA A 86 8.90 10.09 1.27
N ARG A 87 9.67 10.98 1.91
CA ARG A 87 9.54 11.29 3.35
C ARG A 87 8.17 11.89 3.69
N SER A 88 7.57 12.66 2.79
CA SER A 88 6.25 13.27 3.00
C SER A 88 5.11 12.24 3.11
N MET A 89 5.32 11.00 2.67
CA MET A 89 4.35 9.90 2.73
C MET A 89 4.49 9.03 3.99
N LEU A 90 5.58 9.20 4.74
CA LEU A 90 5.87 8.41 5.94
C LEU A 90 5.19 9.01 7.18
N ALA A 91 4.84 8.14 8.12
CA ALA A 91 4.42 8.54 9.45
C ALA A 91 5.63 8.90 10.34
N PRO A 92 5.48 9.72 11.39
CA PRO A 92 6.57 10.03 12.32
C PRO A 92 7.22 8.80 12.97
N GLU A 93 6.43 7.75 13.22
CA GLU A 93 6.85 6.48 13.82
C GLU A 93 7.29 5.42 12.80
N PHE A 94 7.55 5.82 11.55
CA PHE A 94 7.91 4.89 10.49
C PHE A 94 9.12 4.03 10.85
N SER A 95 9.02 2.74 10.54
CA SER A 95 10.14 1.80 10.61
C SER A 95 10.19 0.91 9.38
N MET A 96 11.39 0.44 9.05
CA MET A 96 11.58 -0.51 7.97
C MET A 96 12.59 -1.58 8.32
N THR A 97 12.38 -2.78 7.79
CA THR A 97 13.26 -3.93 7.99
C THR A 97 13.62 -4.55 6.65
N PHE A 98 14.91 -4.64 6.37
CA PHE A 98 15.46 -5.29 5.17
C PHE A 98 16.16 -6.60 5.54
N PRO A 99 16.37 -7.53 4.59
CA PRO A 99 17.01 -8.80 4.88
C PRO A 99 18.39 -8.64 5.51
N GLY A 100 18.58 -9.30 6.67
CA GLY A 100 19.85 -9.27 7.41
C GLY A 100 20.15 -7.96 8.15
N THR A 101 19.12 -7.15 8.43
CA THR A 101 19.26 -5.87 9.17
C THR A 101 18.41 -5.87 10.44
N GLY A 102 18.77 -5.01 11.39
CA GLY A 102 17.82 -4.52 12.41
C GLY A 102 16.89 -3.45 11.82
N PRO A 103 15.91 -2.96 12.60
CA PRO A 103 15.00 -1.92 12.13
C PRO A 103 15.74 -0.61 11.84
N MET A 104 15.41 0.02 10.72
CA MET A 104 15.81 1.37 10.33
C MET A 104 14.60 2.31 10.43
N THR A 105 14.81 3.58 10.74
CA THR A 105 13.75 4.57 10.94
C THR A 105 13.85 5.76 9.98
N THR A 106 14.94 5.86 9.22
CA THR A 106 15.15 6.96 8.27
C THR A 106 15.54 6.47 6.88
N LEU A 107 15.16 7.22 5.85
CA LEU A 107 15.56 6.93 4.47
C LEU A 107 17.09 7.06 4.27
N ALA A 108 17.78 7.86 5.10
CA ALA A 108 19.23 7.98 5.06
C ALA A 108 19.92 6.67 5.48
N GLU A 109 19.45 6.04 6.56
CA GLU A 109 19.95 4.72 7.00
C GLU A 109 19.80 3.66 5.90
N LEU A 110 18.66 3.68 5.19
CA LEU A 110 18.43 2.78 4.05
C LEU A 110 19.44 3.00 2.93
N LEU A 111 19.70 4.25 2.54
CA LEU A 111 20.66 4.58 1.49
C LEU A 111 22.09 4.20 1.91
N ASP A 112 22.47 4.44 3.16
CA ASP A 112 23.76 4.04 3.70
C ASP A 112 23.93 2.52 3.75
N TRP A 113 22.87 1.78 4.03
CA TRP A 113 22.88 0.31 3.97
C TRP A 113 22.98 -0.21 2.52
N ALA A 114 22.34 0.46 1.58
CA ALA A 114 22.25 0.06 0.19
C ALA A 114 23.54 0.29 -0.62
N LYS A 115 24.27 1.38 -0.34
CA LYS A 115 25.36 1.90 -1.20
C LYS A 115 26.47 0.89 -1.51
N ASP A 116 26.81 0.01 -0.55
CA ASP A 116 27.91 -0.95 -0.69
C ASP A 116 27.43 -2.35 -1.14
N ARG A 117 26.11 -2.55 -1.29
CA ARG A 117 25.53 -3.87 -1.62
C ARG A 117 25.36 -4.11 -3.11
N TYR A 118 25.08 -3.07 -3.88
CA TYR A 118 24.88 -3.15 -5.32
C TYR A 118 25.27 -1.83 -5.97
N ARG A 119 25.75 -1.92 -7.21
CA ARG A 119 26.00 -0.76 -8.07
C ARG A 119 24.69 -0.17 -8.57
N SER A 120 23.74 -1.04 -8.90
CA SER A 120 22.37 -0.69 -9.26
C SER A 120 21.41 -1.82 -8.90
N VAL A 121 20.17 -1.48 -8.60
CA VAL A 121 19.06 -2.43 -8.43
C VAL A 121 17.80 -1.78 -8.97
N ALA A 122 16.98 -2.56 -9.67
CA ALA A 122 15.68 -2.16 -10.17
C ALA A 122 14.63 -3.20 -9.79
N LYS A 123 13.39 -2.76 -9.63
CA LYS A 123 12.24 -3.62 -9.32
C LYS A 123 11.32 -3.70 -10.54
N THR A 124 11.03 -4.92 -10.98
CA THR A 124 9.90 -5.19 -11.87
C THR A 124 8.73 -5.67 -11.03
N TYR A 125 7.66 -4.87 -10.96
CA TYR A 125 6.47 -5.19 -10.18
C TYR A 125 5.52 -6.07 -11.00
N GLU A 126 5.13 -7.20 -10.44
CA GLU A 126 4.14 -8.12 -11.01
C GLU A 126 2.74 -7.87 -10.44
N ALA A 127 2.66 -7.53 -9.15
CA ALA A 127 1.40 -7.25 -8.48
C ALA A 127 1.55 -6.27 -7.33
N VAL A 128 0.47 -5.54 -7.06
CA VAL A 128 0.25 -4.71 -5.88
C VAL A 128 -1.11 -5.08 -5.32
N GLU A 129 -1.13 -5.59 -4.09
CA GLU A 129 -2.32 -6.16 -3.47
C GLU A 129 -2.56 -5.44 -2.14
N ALA A 130 -3.74 -4.86 -1.96
CA ALA A 130 -4.08 -4.06 -0.78
C ALA A 130 -5.32 -4.61 -0.08
N PHE A 131 -5.28 -4.66 1.25
CA PHE A 131 -6.36 -5.14 2.09
C PHE A 131 -6.35 -4.42 3.44
N HIS A 132 -7.43 -4.53 4.20
CA HIS A 132 -7.49 -4.03 5.56
C HIS A 132 -7.22 -5.17 6.56
N SER A 133 -6.38 -4.89 7.56
CA SER A 133 -6.09 -5.82 8.66
C SER A 133 -5.73 -5.04 9.93
N GLU A 134 -6.26 -5.46 11.08
CA GLU A 134 -5.92 -4.94 12.41
C GLU A 134 -5.91 -3.39 12.51
N GLY A 135 -6.88 -2.72 11.86
CA GLY A 135 -7.01 -1.27 11.88
C GLY A 135 -6.00 -0.52 10.99
N ALA A 136 -5.25 -1.21 10.15
CA ALA A 136 -4.37 -0.62 9.14
C ALA A 136 -4.80 -1.07 7.73
N ALA A 137 -4.42 -0.30 6.72
CA ALA A 137 -4.32 -0.82 5.36
C ALA A 137 -2.96 -1.49 5.20
N VAL A 138 -2.94 -2.71 4.68
CA VAL A 138 -1.73 -3.48 4.41
C VAL A 138 -1.61 -3.65 2.90
N VAL A 139 -0.42 -3.40 2.38
CA VAL A 139 -0.12 -3.53 0.95
C VAL A 139 1.05 -4.46 0.77
N TYR A 140 0.88 -5.48 -0.07
CA TYR A 140 2.01 -6.24 -0.60
C TYR A 140 2.35 -5.77 -2.01
N THR A 141 3.64 -5.63 -2.28
CA THR A 141 4.14 -5.55 -3.65
C THR A 141 5.06 -6.73 -3.89
N ARG A 142 5.01 -7.33 -5.07
CA ARG A 142 5.83 -8.48 -5.42
C ARG A 142 6.28 -8.44 -6.87
N GLY A 143 7.37 -9.13 -7.15
CA GLY A 143 7.90 -9.30 -8.49
C GLY A 143 9.36 -9.72 -8.45
N THR A 144 10.17 -9.15 -9.34
CA THR A 144 11.59 -9.53 -9.48
C THR A 144 12.54 -8.33 -9.41
N LEU A 145 13.77 -8.59 -8.97
CA LEU A 145 14.89 -7.66 -8.96
C LEU A 145 15.87 -7.99 -10.09
N SER A 146 16.47 -6.94 -10.64
CA SER A 146 17.62 -7.01 -11.54
C SER A 146 18.59 -5.87 -11.26
N GLY A 147 19.85 -6.00 -11.67
CA GLY A 147 20.85 -4.98 -11.41
C GLY A 147 22.28 -5.45 -11.62
N GLU A 148 23.22 -4.72 -11.03
CA GLU A 148 24.65 -5.00 -11.06
C GLU A 148 25.21 -5.04 -9.63
N TRP A 149 26.02 -6.05 -9.32
CA TRP A 149 26.81 -6.12 -8.11
C TRP A 149 27.91 -5.03 -8.07
N PRO A 150 28.58 -4.78 -6.94
CA PRO A 150 29.65 -3.77 -6.86
C PRO A 150 30.83 -4.02 -7.83
N ASP A 151 31.07 -5.28 -8.22
CA ASP A 151 32.09 -5.67 -9.20
C ASP A 151 31.63 -5.50 -10.67
N GLY A 152 30.37 -5.10 -10.88
CA GLY A 152 29.74 -4.94 -12.20
C GLY A 152 29.09 -6.20 -12.76
N THR A 153 29.16 -7.34 -12.06
CA THR A 153 28.50 -8.58 -12.50
C THR A 153 26.97 -8.39 -12.47
N PRO A 154 26.23 -8.67 -13.57
CA PRO A 154 24.80 -8.47 -13.60
C PRO A 154 24.04 -9.61 -12.88
N PHE A 155 22.88 -9.29 -12.33
CA PHE A 155 21.92 -10.26 -11.79
C PHE A 155 20.49 -9.93 -12.24
N SER A 156 19.62 -10.94 -12.27
CA SER A 156 18.21 -10.78 -12.60
C SER A 156 17.35 -11.93 -12.06
N GLY A 157 16.03 -11.74 -12.07
CA GLY A 157 15.08 -12.79 -11.71
C GLY A 157 14.97 -13.09 -10.21
N ILE A 158 15.55 -12.24 -9.35
CA ILE A 158 15.51 -12.44 -7.90
C ILE A 158 14.12 -12.06 -7.40
N ARG A 159 13.37 -13.00 -6.82
CA ARG A 159 12.01 -12.71 -6.33
C ARG A 159 12.07 -11.80 -5.10
N PHE A 160 11.10 -10.90 -4.99
CA PHE A 160 10.89 -10.10 -3.79
C PHE A 160 9.42 -10.00 -3.41
N ILE A 161 9.18 -9.75 -2.13
CA ILE A 161 7.92 -9.27 -1.57
C ILE A 161 8.26 -8.13 -0.60
N ASP A 162 7.61 -7.00 -0.77
CA ASP A 162 7.59 -5.93 0.22
C ASP A 162 6.20 -5.84 0.83
N ARG A 163 6.12 -5.66 2.15
CA ARG A 163 4.88 -5.39 2.88
C ARG A 163 4.93 -3.98 3.44
N PHE A 164 3.82 -3.28 3.32
CA PHE A 164 3.62 -1.95 3.90
C PHE A 164 2.42 -1.98 4.84
N ALA A 165 2.53 -1.25 5.96
CA ALA A 165 1.39 -0.91 6.80
C ALA A 165 1.14 0.60 6.72
N ILE A 166 -0.14 0.98 6.61
CA ILE A 166 -0.58 2.35 6.44
C ILE A 166 -1.67 2.65 7.47
N ARG A 167 -1.50 3.77 8.19
CA ARG A 167 -2.50 4.33 9.11
C ARG A 167 -2.67 5.81 8.78
N ASP A 168 -3.93 6.27 8.80
CA ASP A 168 -4.28 7.68 8.56
C ASP A 168 -3.65 8.28 7.29
N GLY A 169 -3.54 7.46 6.23
CA GLY A 169 -2.95 7.87 4.95
C GLY A 169 -1.43 8.02 4.94
N ARG A 170 -0.73 7.51 5.96
CA ARG A 170 0.74 7.53 6.07
C ARG A 170 1.31 6.12 6.22
N ILE A 171 2.47 5.87 5.62
CA ILE A 171 3.19 4.59 5.74
C ILE A 171 3.86 4.55 7.11
N THR A 172 3.50 3.55 7.92
CA THR A 172 4.07 3.33 9.27
C THR A 172 5.10 2.23 9.31
N GLN A 173 5.07 1.29 8.35
CA GLN A 173 6.00 0.16 8.33
C GLN A 173 6.30 -0.29 6.90
N GLN A 174 7.55 -0.69 6.65
CA GLN A 174 7.97 -1.41 5.44
C GLN A 174 8.81 -2.65 5.81
N ASP A 175 8.37 -3.83 5.44
CA ASP A 175 9.13 -5.08 5.61
C ASP A 175 9.50 -5.64 4.24
N VAL A 176 10.77 -5.99 4.03
CA VAL A 176 11.28 -6.46 2.74
C VAL A 176 11.82 -7.88 2.86
N TRP A 177 11.32 -8.76 2.00
CA TRP A 177 11.84 -10.12 1.79
C TRP A 177 12.26 -10.31 0.34
N ASN A 178 13.41 -10.95 0.12
CA ASN A 178 13.86 -11.32 -1.22
C ASN A 178 14.91 -12.43 -1.16
N ASP A 179 15.11 -13.09 -2.29
CA ASP A 179 16.03 -14.22 -2.45
C ASP A 179 17.48 -13.76 -2.73
N ILE A 180 17.84 -12.49 -2.50
CA ILE A 180 19.12 -11.91 -2.95
C ILE A 180 20.34 -12.60 -2.33
N ALA A 181 20.20 -13.12 -1.12
CA ALA A 181 21.27 -13.81 -0.41
C ALA A 181 21.65 -15.14 -1.10
N GLU A 182 20.68 -15.84 -1.68
CA GLU A 182 20.89 -17.13 -2.37
C GLU A 182 21.65 -16.97 -3.69
N VAL A 183 21.54 -15.79 -4.32
CA VAL A 183 22.20 -15.49 -5.59
C VAL A 183 23.63 -14.98 -5.39
N ARG A 184 23.89 -14.24 -4.30
CA ARG A 184 25.24 -13.73 -3.99
C ARG A 184 26.20 -14.81 -3.48
N ALA A 185 25.68 -15.91 -2.95
CA ALA A 185 26.48 -17.01 -2.40
C ALA A 185 27.00 -18.02 -3.45
N GLN A 186 26.66 -17.84 -4.73
CA GLN A 186 27.12 -18.65 -5.86
C GLN A 186 28.21 -17.91 -6.63
#